data_AF-A0A8J5PS65-F1
#
_entry.id   AF-A0A8J5PS65-F1
#
_cell.length_a   1.000
_cell.length_b   1.000
_cell.length_c   1.000
_cell.angle_alpha   90.00
_cell.angle_beta   90.00
_cell.angle_gamma   90.00
#
_symmetry.space_group_name_H-M   'P 1'
#
loop_
_entity.id
_entity.type
_entity.pdbx_description
1 polymer ?
#
loop_
_entity_poly.entity_id
_entity_poly.type
_entity_poly.pdbx_seq_one_letter_code
_entity_poly.pdbx_strand_id
1 'polypeptide(L)'
;MWHIDVFNSLSTLSESNKLLSERLAKLGDRADLAELRDIFQHFEVTDTVGLALLHKHFSIEEGERVVEFGHVSTPWPVPPDGRMAGGYLVPRSWRFWDDMLEPYEFGFNHPGQEEYKDVPLPAGFVERLRAFLAETNLLDVLGICVIGEDEIVGRIEKNRGRVNFTVPASRPEDLSVDLNPTHSPSVWSFDCKSGLNDATIKLARACWVCPKHY
;
A
#
# COMPACT_ATOMS: atom_id res chain seq x y z
N MET A 1 -0.75 -16.77 -14.23
CA MET A 1 0.57 -16.22 -14.63
C MET A 1 0.52 -14.75 -14.26
N TRP A 2 1.38 -14.25 -13.37
CA TRP A 2 1.26 -12.84 -12.98
C TRP A 2 1.67 -11.93 -14.13
N HIS A 3 0.84 -10.93 -14.40
CA HIS A 3 1.00 -10.02 -15.53
C HIS A 3 1.85 -8.82 -15.13
N ILE A 4 2.87 -8.48 -15.92
CA ILE A 4 3.79 -7.38 -15.63
C ILE A 4 3.06 -6.03 -15.41
N ASP A 5 1.96 -5.83 -16.15
CA ASP A 5 1.17 -4.59 -16.08
C ASP A 5 0.38 -4.44 -14.78
N VAL A 6 0.19 -5.49 -13.97
CA VAL A 6 -0.36 -5.34 -12.61
C VAL A 6 0.47 -4.32 -11.82
N PHE A 7 1.79 -4.34 -11.99
CA PHE A 7 2.67 -3.35 -11.39
C PHE A 7 3.00 -2.19 -12.35
N ASN A 8 3.39 -2.48 -13.58
CA ASN A 8 3.90 -1.44 -14.50
C ASN A 8 2.86 -0.43 -14.95
N SER A 9 1.55 -0.71 -14.85
CA SER A 9 0.51 0.27 -15.14
C SER A 9 0.22 1.24 -13.98
N LEU A 10 0.80 1.01 -12.79
CA LEU A 10 0.67 1.95 -11.67
C LEU A 10 1.30 3.30 -12.04
N SER A 11 0.63 4.37 -11.64
CA SER A 11 1.10 5.74 -11.83
C SER A 11 2.28 6.05 -10.91
N THR A 12 2.98 7.16 -11.18
CA THR A 12 3.96 7.69 -10.21
C THR A 12 3.25 8.23 -8.96
N LEU A 13 3.94 8.30 -7.83
CA LEU A 13 3.38 8.85 -6.57
C LEU A 13 2.74 10.23 -6.76
N SER A 14 3.37 11.11 -7.55
CA SER A 14 2.86 12.46 -7.80
C SER A 14 1.57 12.44 -8.62
N GLU A 15 1.46 11.55 -9.60
CA GLU A 15 0.26 11.40 -10.41
C GLU A 15 -0.88 10.78 -9.60
N SER A 16 -0.59 9.76 -8.81
CA SER A 16 -1.58 9.12 -7.93
C SER A 16 -2.14 10.10 -6.89
N ASN A 17 -1.29 10.93 -6.26
CA ASN A 17 -1.74 11.96 -5.32
C ASN A 17 -2.59 13.03 -5.98
N LYS A 18 -2.21 13.44 -7.20
CA LYS A 18 -3.02 14.38 -7.99
C LYS A 18 -4.38 13.78 -8.30
N LEU A 19 -4.44 12.54 -8.78
CA LEU A 19 -5.68 11.83 -9.07
C LEU A 19 -6.55 11.69 -7.82
N LEU A 20 -5.97 11.26 -6.70
CA LEU A 20 -6.69 11.15 -5.43
C LEU A 20 -7.31 12.50 -5.05
N SER A 21 -6.51 13.57 -5.04
CA SER A 21 -6.97 14.91 -4.69
C SER A 21 -8.10 15.41 -5.58
N GLU A 22 -7.98 15.24 -6.90
CA GLU A 22 -9.02 15.64 -7.87
C GLU A 22 -10.31 14.84 -7.72
N ARG A 23 -10.22 13.55 -7.36
CA ARG A 23 -11.39 12.69 -7.19
C ARG A 23 -12.07 12.90 -5.84
N LEU A 24 -11.31 13.07 -4.75
CA LEU A 24 -11.85 13.46 -3.45
C LEU A 24 -12.59 14.81 -3.52
N ALA A 25 -12.05 15.80 -4.23
CA ALA A 25 -12.71 17.08 -4.42
C ALA A 25 -14.09 16.97 -5.09
N LYS A 26 -14.30 15.94 -5.94
CA LYS A 26 -15.60 15.66 -6.58
C LYS A 26 -16.58 14.93 -5.66
N LEU A 27 -16.11 14.28 -4.61
CA LEU A 27 -16.96 13.57 -3.64
C LEU A 27 -17.65 14.52 -2.64
N GLY A 28 -17.18 15.77 -2.54
CA GLY A 28 -17.77 16.78 -1.63
C GLY A 28 -17.76 16.29 -0.19
N ASP A 29 -18.94 16.14 0.41
CA ASP A 29 -19.10 15.74 1.81
C ASP A 29 -18.59 14.32 2.12
N ARG A 30 -18.36 13.48 1.10
CA ARG A 30 -17.79 12.12 1.25
C ARG A 30 -16.27 12.07 1.05
N ALA A 31 -15.60 13.23 0.94
CA ALA A 31 -14.16 13.30 0.70
C ALA A 31 -13.30 12.77 1.86
N ASP A 32 -13.87 12.63 3.06
CA ASP A 32 -13.18 12.06 4.22
C ASP A 32 -13.09 10.53 4.20
N LEU A 33 -13.80 9.88 3.26
CA LEU A 33 -13.88 8.43 3.10
C LEU A 33 -14.26 7.69 4.41
N ALA A 34 -15.07 8.32 5.28
CA ALA A 34 -15.42 7.74 6.57
C ALA A 34 -16.05 6.35 6.47
N GLU A 35 -16.72 6.05 5.36
CA GLU A 35 -17.34 4.74 5.09
C GLU A 35 -16.31 3.60 4.96
N LEU A 36 -15.07 3.88 4.55
CA LEU A 36 -14.00 2.88 4.52
C LEU A 36 -13.71 2.34 5.91
N ARG A 37 -13.75 3.19 6.94
CA ARG A 37 -13.58 2.75 8.33
C ARG A 37 -14.61 1.69 8.68
N ASP A 38 -15.88 1.95 8.39
CA ASP A 38 -16.98 1.04 8.74
C ASP A 38 -16.81 -0.31 8.02
N ILE A 39 -16.29 -0.31 6.78
CA ILE A 39 -15.94 -1.52 6.05
C ILE A 39 -14.82 -2.29 6.77
N PHE A 40 -13.69 -1.64 7.07
CA PHE A 40 -12.54 -2.28 7.72
C PHE A 40 -12.90 -2.83 9.11
N GLN A 41 -13.70 -2.08 9.88
CA GLN A 41 -14.17 -2.48 11.20
C GLN A 41 -15.13 -3.66 11.15
N HIS A 42 -16.09 -3.65 10.22
CA HIS A 42 -17.08 -4.72 10.09
C HIS A 42 -16.45 -6.09 9.83
N PHE A 43 -15.33 -6.12 9.11
CA PHE A 43 -14.60 -7.34 8.79
C PHE A 43 -13.40 -7.60 9.72
N GLU A 44 -13.21 -6.79 10.76
CA GLU A 44 -12.15 -6.95 11.76
C GLU A 44 -10.73 -6.99 11.15
N VAL A 45 -10.46 -6.13 10.16
CA VAL A 45 -9.16 -6.07 9.45
C VAL A 45 -8.35 -4.80 9.75
N THR A 46 -8.82 -3.94 10.66
CA THR A 46 -8.23 -2.62 10.95
C THR A 46 -6.78 -2.64 11.45
N ASP A 47 -6.39 -3.73 12.10
CA ASP A 47 -5.08 -3.99 12.70
C ASP A 47 -4.16 -4.86 11.82
N THR A 48 -4.69 -5.40 10.71
CA THR A 48 -3.94 -6.28 9.81
C THR A 48 -3.67 -5.65 8.46
N VAL A 49 -4.58 -4.81 7.96
CA VAL A 49 -4.42 -4.16 6.65
C VAL A 49 -4.81 -2.69 6.68
N GLY A 50 -4.21 -1.95 5.76
CA GLY A 50 -4.42 -0.53 5.53
C GLY A 50 -4.85 -0.24 4.11
N LEU A 51 -5.09 1.04 3.88
CA LEU A 51 -5.36 1.60 2.57
C LEU A 51 -4.04 2.09 1.96
N ALA A 52 -3.71 1.63 0.77
CA ALA A 52 -2.52 2.05 0.04
C ALA A 52 -2.91 2.99 -1.11
N LEU A 53 -2.17 4.08 -1.29
CA LEU A 53 -2.20 4.84 -2.53
C LEU A 53 -1.45 4.03 -3.59
N LEU A 54 -2.13 3.64 -4.66
CA LEU A 54 -1.55 2.85 -5.73
C LEU A 54 -0.52 3.68 -6.51
N HIS A 55 0.75 3.33 -6.41
CA HIS A 55 1.83 3.97 -7.16
C HIS A 55 3.02 3.03 -7.33
N LYS A 56 3.93 3.37 -8.25
CA LYS A 56 5.22 2.71 -8.41
C LYS A 56 6.39 3.67 -8.31
N HIS A 57 7.52 3.15 -7.85
CA HIS A 57 8.80 3.88 -7.75
C HIS A 57 9.74 3.66 -8.93
N PHE A 58 9.55 2.55 -9.64
CA PHE A 58 10.32 2.12 -10.80
C PHE A 58 9.45 1.18 -11.66
N SER A 59 9.96 0.77 -12.82
CA SER A 59 9.35 -0.32 -13.60
C SER A 59 10.08 -1.64 -13.34
N ILE A 60 9.36 -2.74 -13.53
CA ILE A 60 9.90 -4.11 -13.51
C ILE A 60 9.97 -4.68 -14.93
N GLU A 61 10.75 -5.74 -15.09
CA GLU A 61 10.88 -6.53 -16.32
C GLU A 61 9.96 -7.77 -16.27
N GLU A 62 9.81 -8.43 -17.42
CA GLU A 62 8.99 -9.65 -17.50
C GLU A 62 9.55 -10.74 -16.58
N GLY A 63 8.66 -11.43 -15.85
CA GLY A 63 9.05 -12.40 -14.83
C GLY A 63 9.60 -11.82 -13.52
N GLU A 64 9.81 -10.50 -13.39
CA GLU A 64 10.23 -9.90 -12.11
C GLU A 64 9.06 -9.56 -11.20
N ARG A 65 9.27 -9.54 -9.89
CA ARG A 65 8.31 -8.99 -8.91
C ARG A 65 9.01 -8.04 -7.96
N VAL A 66 8.27 -7.09 -7.41
CA VAL A 66 8.78 -6.25 -6.33
C VAL A 66 8.79 -7.07 -5.05
N VAL A 67 10.00 -7.33 -4.56
CA VAL A 67 10.24 -8.17 -3.38
C VAL A 67 10.89 -7.32 -2.29
N GLU A 68 10.20 -7.27 -1.15
CA GLU A 68 10.66 -6.73 0.12
C GLU A 68 11.45 -7.80 0.88
N PHE A 69 12.63 -7.42 1.35
CA PHE A 69 13.40 -8.19 2.32
C PHE A 69 13.91 -7.26 3.42
N GLY A 70 13.37 -7.41 4.63
CA GLY A 70 13.55 -6.48 5.73
C GLY A 70 12.82 -5.16 5.47
N HIS A 71 13.54 -4.14 5.02
CA HIS A 71 12.98 -2.82 4.73
C HIS A 71 13.38 -2.29 3.35
N VAL A 72 13.80 -3.18 2.46
CA VAL A 72 14.28 -2.86 1.13
C VAL A 72 13.48 -3.66 0.11
N SER A 73 12.85 -2.95 -0.82
CA SER A 73 12.08 -3.50 -1.92
C SER A 73 12.83 -3.34 -3.23
N THR A 74 13.06 -4.45 -3.93
CA THR A 74 13.79 -4.49 -5.22
C THR A 74 13.12 -5.47 -6.18
N PRO A 75 13.27 -5.28 -7.50
CA PRO A 75 12.75 -6.22 -8.48
C PRO A 75 13.61 -7.49 -8.50
N TRP A 76 12.98 -8.65 -8.27
CA TRP A 76 13.64 -9.96 -8.32
C TRP A 76 13.04 -10.79 -9.45
N PRO A 77 13.83 -11.53 -10.25
CA PRO A 77 13.31 -12.50 -11.20
C PRO A 77 12.67 -13.67 -10.45
N VAL A 78 11.36 -13.87 -10.58
CA VAL A 78 10.61 -14.89 -9.81
C VAL A 78 10.13 -16.02 -10.72
N PRO A 79 10.47 -17.28 -10.42
CA PRO A 79 9.91 -18.43 -11.14
C PRO A 79 8.38 -18.50 -11.01
N PRO A 80 7.68 -19.16 -11.94
CA PRO A 80 6.22 -19.26 -11.92
C PRO A 80 5.61 -19.91 -10.67
N ASP A 81 6.39 -20.72 -9.93
CA ASP A 81 5.97 -21.36 -8.68
C ASP A 81 6.18 -20.48 -7.43
N GLY A 82 6.74 -19.27 -7.60
CA GLY A 82 6.98 -18.31 -6.52
C GLY A 82 8.10 -18.69 -5.55
N ARG A 83 8.83 -19.77 -5.80
CA ARG A 83 9.90 -20.26 -4.92
C ARG A 83 11.26 -19.77 -5.40
N MET A 84 12.05 -19.22 -4.49
CA MET A 84 13.39 -18.71 -4.79
C MET A 84 14.34 -18.95 -3.65
N ALA A 85 15.58 -19.37 -3.95
CA ALA A 85 16.61 -19.63 -2.94
C ALA A 85 16.14 -20.54 -1.78
N GLY A 86 15.23 -21.49 -2.08
CA GLY A 86 14.60 -22.38 -1.08
C GLY A 86 13.50 -21.73 -0.22
N GLY A 87 13.28 -20.41 -0.38
CA GLY A 87 12.25 -19.64 0.31
C GLY A 87 10.98 -19.48 -0.51
N TYR A 88 10.14 -18.54 -0.10
CA TYR A 88 8.87 -18.25 -0.73
C TYR A 88 8.46 -16.78 -0.58
N LEU A 89 7.62 -16.33 -1.52
CA LEU A 89 7.03 -14.99 -1.50
C LEU A 89 5.67 -15.00 -0.79
N VAL A 90 5.40 -13.92 -0.09
CA VAL A 90 4.14 -13.66 0.62
C VAL A 90 3.58 -12.32 0.12
N PRO A 91 2.35 -12.26 -0.40
CA PRO A 91 1.71 -11.01 -0.79
C PRO A 91 1.66 -9.97 0.35
N ARG A 92 1.99 -8.71 0.03
CA ARG A 92 1.99 -7.59 0.99
C ARG A 92 1.07 -6.45 0.59
N SER A 93 0.93 -6.21 -0.71
CA SER A 93 0.08 -5.16 -1.25
C SER A 93 -0.72 -5.67 -2.43
N TRP A 94 -1.98 -5.25 -2.52
CA TRP A 94 -2.93 -5.66 -3.54
C TRP A 94 -3.62 -4.46 -4.19
N ARG A 95 -3.94 -4.61 -5.46
CA ARG A 95 -4.76 -3.68 -6.23
C ARG A 95 -5.92 -4.43 -6.87
N PHE A 96 -6.96 -3.69 -7.25
CA PHE A 96 -7.93 -4.22 -8.19
C PHE A 96 -7.40 -4.07 -9.63
N TRP A 97 -7.42 -5.17 -10.38
CA TRP A 97 -6.98 -5.28 -11.78
C TRP A 97 -7.88 -6.26 -12.52
N ASP A 98 -8.45 -5.85 -13.64
CA ASP A 98 -9.41 -6.66 -14.42
C ASP A 98 -10.49 -7.33 -13.54
N ASP A 99 -11.09 -6.53 -12.65
CA ASP A 99 -12.09 -6.93 -11.66
C ASP A 99 -11.63 -7.91 -10.56
N MET A 100 -10.37 -8.34 -10.59
CA MET A 100 -9.76 -9.24 -9.61
C MET A 100 -8.87 -8.48 -8.63
N LEU A 101 -8.72 -9.03 -7.43
CA LEU A 101 -7.74 -8.54 -6.47
C LEU A 101 -6.39 -9.22 -6.73
N GLU A 102 -5.41 -8.47 -7.18
CA GLU A 102 -4.10 -8.97 -7.60
C GLU A 102 -2.98 -8.40 -6.71
N PRO A 103 -2.08 -9.25 -6.19
CA PRO A 103 -0.93 -8.79 -5.43
C PRO A 103 0.12 -8.16 -6.37
N TYR A 104 0.72 -7.06 -5.94
CA TYR A 104 1.73 -6.34 -6.74
C TYR A 104 3.06 -6.12 -6.00
N GLU A 105 3.10 -6.30 -4.68
CA GLU A 105 4.31 -6.31 -3.86
C GLU A 105 4.31 -7.52 -2.91
N PHE A 106 5.50 -8.07 -2.67
CA PHE A 106 5.68 -9.32 -1.95
C PHE A 106 6.81 -9.21 -0.93
N GLY A 107 6.68 -9.88 0.21
CA GLY A 107 7.76 -10.09 1.16
C GLY A 107 8.40 -11.45 0.92
N PHE A 108 9.72 -11.55 1.06
CA PHE A 108 10.43 -12.82 0.93
C PHE A 108 10.80 -13.41 2.29
N ASN A 109 10.38 -14.66 2.51
CA ASN A 109 10.88 -15.46 3.63
C ASN A 109 11.98 -16.41 3.14
N HIS A 110 13.20 -16.25 3.67
CA HIS A 110 14.28 -17.23 3.49
C HIS A 110 13.91 -18.57 4.14
N PRO A 111 14.47 -19.73 3.72
CA PRO A 111 14.33 -20.98 4.45
C PRO A 111 14.46 -20.83 5.97
N GLY A 112 13.41 -21.26 6.69
CA GLY A 112 13.34 -21.20 8.15
C GLY A 112 12.91 -19.84 8.73
N GLN A 113 12.57 -18.85 7.90
CA GLN A 113 11.98 -17.58 8.33
C GLN A 113 10.46 -17.57 8.14
N GLU A 114 9.78 -16.86 9.03
CA GLU A 114 8.33 -16.60 8.98
C GLU A 114 8.05 -15.11 9.31
N GLU A 115 8.92 -14.22 8.83
CA GLU A 115 8.82 -12.78 9.06
C GLU A 115 7.56 -12.22 8.41
N TYR A 116 7.33 -12.55 7.14
CA TYR A 116 6.12 -12.20 6.42
C TYR A 116 5.08 -13.31 6.60
N LYS A 117 3.92 -12.96 7.15
CA LYS A 117 2.79 -13.88 7.33
C LYS A 117 1.73 -13.66 6.28
N ASP A 118 1.08 -14.74 5.84
CA ASP A 118 -0.12 -14.64 5.02
C ASP A 118 -1.20 -13.90 5.79
N VAL A 119 -1.79 -12.89 5.14
CA VAL A 119 -2.92 -12.13 5.69
C VAL A 119 -4.15 -12.47 4.87
N PRO A 120 -5.05 -13.33 5.38
CA PRO A 120 -6.27 -13.68 4.66
C PRO A 120 -7.19 -12.46 4.58
N LEU A 121 -7.62 -12.12 3.37
CA LEU A 121 -8.60 -11.07 3.14
C LEU A 121 -10.00 -11.71 3.05
N PRO A 122 -10.93 -11.42 3.98
CA PRO A 122 -12.28 -11.96 3.91
C PRO A 122 -12.94 -11.62 2.57
N ALA A 123 -13.60 -12.58 1.91
CA ALA A 123 -14.22 -12.34 0.60
C ALA A 123 -15.21 -11.17 0.62
N GLY A 124 -16.04 -11.09 1.67
CA GLY A 124 -16.98 -9.98 1.85
C GLY A 124 -16.30 -8.62 2.06
N PHE A 125 -15.09 -8.59 2.65
CA PHE A 125 -14.30 -7.37 2.77
C PHE A 125 -13.85 -6.88 1.39
N VAL A 126 -13.28 -7.78 0.59
CA VAL A 126 -12.82 -7.47 -0.77
C VAL A 126 -13.97 -7.00 -1.65
N GLU A 127 -15.11 -7.68 -1.60
CA GLU A 127 -16.32 -7.30 -2.37
C GLU A 127 -16.85 -5.92 -1.97
N ARG A 128 -16.99 -5.66 -0.67
CA ARG A 128 -17.54 -4.39 -0.17
C ARG A 128 -16.57 -3.23 -0.43
N LEU A 129 -15.27 -3.44 -0.23
CA LEU A 129 -14.25 -2.45 -0.54
C LEU A 129 -14.23 -2.14 -2.04
N ARG A 130 -14.26 -3.16 -2.91
CA ARG A 130 -14.33 -2.98 -4.36
C ARG A 130 -15.55 -2.16 -4.76
N ALA A 131 -16.73 -2.49 -4.23
CA ALA A 131 -17.97 -1.76 -4.53
C ALA A 131 -17.86 -0.28 -4.15
N PHE A 132 -17.37 0.00 -2.94
CA PHE A 132 -17.15 1.36 -2.47
C PHE A 132 -16.15 2.13 -3.34
N LEU A 133 -15.00 1.54 -3.65
CA LEU A 133 -13.98 2.17 -4.48
C LEU A 133 -14.45 2.36 -5.92
N ALA A 134 -15.26 1.46 -6.47
CA ALA A 134 -15.86 1.65 -7.79
C ALA A 134 -16.87 2.80 -7.80
N GLU A 135 -17.76 2.85 -6.81
CA GLU A 135 -18.77 3.91 -6.66
C GLU A 135 -18.14 5.30 -6.51
N THR A 136 -17.07 5.38 -5.71
CA THR A 136 -16.34 6.64 -5.45
C THR A 136 -15.31 6.98 -6.52
N ASN A 137 -15.20 6.16 -7.57
CA ASN A 137 -14.20 6.29 -8.62
C ASN A 137 -12.77 6.34 -8.04
N LEU A 138 -12.42 5.43 -7.13
CA LEU A 138 -11.10 5.32 -6.50
C LEU A 138 -10.46 3.93 -6.71
N LEU A 139 -11.07 3.07 -7.52
CA LEU A 139 -10.67 1.67 -7.71
C LEU A 139 -9.25 1.50 -8.29
N ASP A 140 -8.82 2.42 -9.15
CA ASP A 140 -7.48 2.52 -9.73
C ASP A 140 -6.54 3.46 -8.96
N VAL A 141 -7.01 4.03 -7.84
CA VAL A 141 -6.26 4.97 -7.02
C VAL A 141 -5.86 4.35 -5.68
N LEU A 142 -6.73 3.54 -5.09
CA LEU A 142 -6.55 2.96 -3.76
C LEU A 142 -6.49 1.44 -3.82
N GLY A 143 -5.63 0.87 -2.98
CA GLY A 143 -5.43 -0.56 -2.81
C GLY A 143 -5.36 -0.96 -1.34
N ILE A 144 -4.92 -2.19 -1.11
CA ILE A 144 -4.77 -2.78 0.21
C ILE A 144 -3.28 -3.02 0.46
N CYS A 145 -2.79 -2.75 1.66
CA CYS A 145 -1.46 -3.20 2.08
C CYS A 145 -1.53 -3.80 3.48
N VAL A 146 -0.67 -4.76 3.79
CA VAL A 146 -0.55 -5.25 5.15
C VAL A 146 0.09 -4.19 6.03
N ILE A 147 -0.47 -4.00 7.22
CA ILE A 147 0.10 -3.16 8.27
C ILE A 147 0.71 -4.08 9.34
N GLY A 148 1.89 -3.69 9.83
CA GLY A 148 2.53 -4.31 10.98
C GLY A 148 2.91 -3.26 12.02
N GLU A 149 3.52 -3.70 13.12
CA GLU A 149 3.98 -2.81 14.20
C GLU A 149 4.85 -1.65 13.68
N ASP A 150 5.74 -1.93 12.74
CA ASP A 150 6.63 -0.95 12.13
C ASP A 150 5.90 0.17 11.37
N GLU A 151 4.78 -0.14 10.71
CA GLU A 151 3.97 0.85 10.01
C GLU A 151 3.11 1.69 10.97
N ILE A 152 2.78 1.13 12.14
CA ILE A 152 2.05 1.85 13.19
C ILE A 152 2.94 2.92 13.84
N VAL A 153 4.24 2.65 14.00
CA VAL A 153 5.24 3.65 14.47
C VAL A 153 5.45 4.76 13.43
N GLY A 154 5.24 4.41 12.16
CA GLY A 154 5.24 5.31 11.03
C GLY A 154 6.61 5.42 10.36
N ARG A 155 6.60 5.31 9.02
CA ARG A 155 7.81 5.19 8.22
C ARG A 155 7.84 6.17 7.05
N ILE A 156 9.06 6.51 6.65
CA ILE A 156 9.34 7.32 5.47
C ILE A 156 9.87 6.40 4.39
N GLU A 157 9.14 6.33 3.29
CA GLU A 157 9.54 5.59 2.11
C GLU A 157 10.45 6.44 1.21
N LYS A 158 11.51 5.83 0.68
CA LYS A 158 12.51 6.46 -0.18
C LYS A 158 12.89 5.53 -1.32
N ASN A 159 13.33 6.11 -2.43
CA ASN A 159 13.77 5.34 -3.59
C ASN A 159 15.10 5.87 -4.16
N ARG A 160 15.88 4.95 -4.74
CA ARG A 160 17.12 5.23 -5.49
C ARG A 160 17.26 4.22 -6.62
N GLY A 161 17.03 4.65 -7.86
CA GLY A 161 17.01 3.74 -9.01
C GLY A 161 15.89 2.70 -8.87
N ARG A 162 16.21 1.42 -9.03
CA ARG A 162 15.27 0.28 -8.85
C ARG A 162 15.27 -0.27 -7.42
N VAL A 163 15.63 0.56 -6.45
CA VAL A 163 15.62 0.22 -5.02
C VAL A 163 14.67 1.16 -4.31
N ASN A 164 13.72 0.59 -3.58
CA ASN A 164 12.86 1.28 -2.64
C ASN A 164 13.21 0.80 -1.22
N PHE A 165 13.12 1.67 -0.22
CA PHE A 165 13.35 1.29 1.16
C PHE A 165 12.59 2.20 2.12
N THR A 166 12.23 1.67 3.28
CA THR A 166 11.55 2.43 4.33
C THR A 166 12.49 2.65 5.51
N VAL A 167 12.50 3.86 6.04
CA VAL A 167 13.24 4.22 7.25
C VAL A 167 12.27 4.65 8.35
N PRO A 168 12.56 4.34 9.62
CA PRO A 168 11.72 4.83 10.72
C PRO A 168 11.75 6.35 10.77
N ALA A 169 10.59 6.96 11.05
CA ALA A 169 10.55 8.35 11.43
C ALA A 169 11.31 8.53 12.77
N SER A 170 12.21 9.51 12.85
CA SER A 170 12.93 9.79 14.10
C SER A 170 12.05 10.56 15.06
N ARG A 171 11.10 11.34 14.54
CA ARG A 171 10.08 12.07 15.28
C ARG A 171 8.76 12.08 14.52
N PRO A 172 7.61 12.26 15.21
CA PRO A 172 6.31 12.35 14.55
C PRO A 172 6.25 13.44 13.47
N GLU A 173 6.98 14.55 13.63
CA GLU A 173 7.02 15.65 12.66
C GLU A 173 7.62 15.24 11.31
N ASP A 174 8.45 14.19 11.26
CA ASP A 174 9.06 13.72 10.02
C ASP A 174 8.01 13.11 9.06
N LEU A 175 6.87 12.65 9.60
CA LEU A 175 5.73 12.13 8.83
C LEU A 175 4.74 13.23 8.43
N SER A 176 4.86 14.43 8.98
CA SER A 176 3.95 15.53 8.67
C SER A 176 4.17 16.01 7.23
N VAL A 177 3.19 15.75 6.37
CA VAL A 177 3.21 16.19 4.96
C VAL A 177 3.04 17.71 4.83
N ASP A 178 2.42 18.36 5.83
CA ASP A 178 2.30 19.82 5.89
C ASP A 178 3.63 20.50 6.22
N LEU A 179 4.43 19.89 7.10
CA LEU A 179 5.75 20.40 7.47
C LEU A 179 6.82 20.00 6.45
N ASN A 180 6.61 18.92 5.71
CA ASN A 180 7.56 18.38 4.74
C ASN A 180 6.95 18.36 3.34
N PRO A 181 7.09 19.44 2.54
CA PRO A 181 6.47 19.55 1.21
C PRO A 181 7.03 18.57 0.17
N THR A 182 8.10 17.85 0.52
CA THR A 182 8.65 16.75 -0.29
C THR A 182 8.09 15.39 0.09
N HIS A 183 7.20 15.32 1.07
CA HIS A 183 6.51 14.10 1.46
C HIS A 183 5.10 14.07 0.88
N SER A 184 4.61 12.88 0.61
CA SER A 184 3.24 12.66 0.20
C SER A 184 2.64 11.45 0.93
N PRO A 185 1.36 11.51 1.32
CA PRO A 185 0.69 10.36 1.89
C PRO A 185 0.75 9.15 0.96
N SER A 186 0.98 7.96 1.51
CA SER A 186 1.09 6.73 0.71
C SER A 186 0.36 5.54 1.32
N VAL A 187 0.31 5.45 2.66
CA VAL A 187 -0.44 4.40 3.36
C VAL A 187 -1.18 5.00 4.53
N TRP A 188 -2.42 4.56 4.72
CA TRP A 188 -3.22 4.90 5.88
C TRP A 188 -3.63 3.66 6.68
N SER A 189 -3.57 3.79 8.00
CA SER A 189 -4.06 2.81 8.97
C SER A 189 -5.36 3.31 9.62
N PHE A 190 -6.06 2.38 10.27
CA PHE A 190 -7.28 2.66 11.00
C PHE A 190 -7.04 2.34 12.47
N ASP A 191 -7.18 3.33 13.37
CA ASP A 191 -7.10 3.08 14.82
C ASP A 191 -8.50 3.01 15.43
N CYS A 192 -8.68 2.02 16.31
CA CYS A 192 -9.86 1.91 17.15
C CYS A 192 -9.46 2.12 18.62
N LYS A 193 -9.33 3.37 19.06
CA LYS A 193 -9.44 3.62 20.50
C LYS A 193 -10.89 3.43 20.92
N SER A 194 -11.13 2.28 21.56
CA SER A 194 -12.42 1.81 22.09
C SER A 194 -13.26 2.93 22.72
N GLY A 195 -14.50 3.10 22.23
CA GLY A 195 -15.56 3.82 22.93
C GLY A 195 -15.87 5.25 22.44
N LEU A 196 -15.21 5.74 21.40
CA LEU A 196 -15.55 7.02 20.75
C LEU A 196 -15.78 6.78 19.25
N ASN A 197 -16.84 7.36 18.68
CA ASN A 197 -17.16 7.29 17.25
C ASN A 197 -16.14 8.04 16.34
N ASP A 198 -14.97 8.40 16.87
CA ASP A 198 -13.93 9.24 16.26
C ASP A 198 -12.75 8.42 15.74
N ALA A 199 -13.00 7.25 15.14
CA ALA A 199 -11.93 6.53 14.45
C ALA A 199 -11.47 7.36 13.25
N THR A 200 -10.22 7.83 13.31
CA THR A 200 -9.55 8.69 12.32
C THR A 200 -8.68 7.82 11.41
N ILE A 201 -8.76 8.06 10.09
CA ILE A 201 -7.79 7.53 9.14
C ILE A 201 -6.44 8.16 9.49
N LYS A 202 -5.44 7.34 9.79
CA LYS A 202 -4.12 7.81 10.22
C LYS A 202 -3.11 7.61 9.12
N LEU A 203 -2.28 8.62 8.89
CA LEU A 203 -1.12 8.45 8.02
C LEU A 203 -0.14 7.46 8.67
N ALA A 204 0.04 6.30 8.05
CA ALA A 204 0.98 5.27 8.51
C ALA A 204 2.32 5.38 7.77
N ARG A 205 2.28 5.69 6.47
CA ARG A 205 3.49 5.86 5.66
C ARG A 205 3.42 7.10 4.80
N ALA A 206 4.45 7.93 4.91
CA ALA A 206 4.69 9.02 3.97
C ALA A 206 5.79 8.58 3.00
N CYS A 207 5.61 8.82 1.71
CA CYS A 207 6.67 8.62 0.73
C CYS A 207 7.34 9.95 0.39
N TRP A 208 8.66 9.92 0.34
CA TRP A 208 9.44 11.01 -0.20
C TRP A 208 9.22 11.09 -1.72
N VAL A 209 8.68 12.21 -2.16
CA VAL A 209 8.60 12.56 -3.57
C VAL A 209 10.01 12.88 -4.03
N CYS A 210 10.64 11.94 -4.74
CA CYS A 210 11.90 12.21 -5.42
C CYS A 210 11.78 13.55 -6.18
N PRO A 211 12.57 14.60 -5.84
CA PRO A 211 12.71 15.72 -6.73
C PRO A 211 13.25 15.13 -8.02
N LYS A 212 12.54 15.37 -9.13
CA LYS A 212 12.92 14.89 -10.46
C LYS A 212 14.44 15.02 -10.57
N HIS A 213 15.14 13.90 -10.59
CA HIS A 213 16.51 13.90 -11.06
C HIS A 213 16.39 14.20 -12.55
N TYR A 214 16.47 15.49 -12.89
CA TYR A 214 16.80 15.95 -14.24
C TYR A 214 18.17 15.41 -14.63
#